data_AF-A0A7C4H9J5-F1
#
_entry.id   AF-A0A7C4H9J5-F1
#
_cell.length_a   1.000
_cell.length_b   1.000
_cell.length_c   1.000
_cell.angle_alpha   90.00
_cell.angle_beta   90.00
_cell.angle_gamma   90.00
#
_symmetry.space_group_name_H-M   'P 1'
#
loop_
_entity.id
_entity.type
_entity.pdbx_description
1 polymer ?
#
loop_
_entity_poly.entity_id
_entity_poly.type
_entity_poly.pdbx_seq_one_letter_code
_entity_poly.pdbx_strand_id
1 'polypeptide(L)'
;MSEKTGLSKNLREFFLALLAILPSRNRVIQILRLLYETGGIDITSFRQMFRGVVDPHVDEVLGKLGVYIDKDTVKLKYMSLGWIIADLYNDIFDFLNNDDFRRKVSEASGLDIPDPLEEWIYIKLDTAFKDPVHGENAKIVMKELLNKTSITINELIEKGLNVGEAYVIGDVLKTLGLAEHIDGIIRLSPQLIENRDVLERNLKRMGIS
;
A
#
# COMPACT_ATOMS: atom_id res chain seq x y z
N MET A 1 27.29 28.84 18.35
CA MET A 1 27.37 27.75 17.36
C MET A 1 26.82 26.39 17.86
N SER A 2 26.45 26.21 19.14
CA SER A 2 25.98 24.89 19.66
C SER A 2 24.47 24.63 19.57
N GLU A 3 23.61 25.66 19.41
CA GLU A 3 22.15 25.45 19.31
C GLU A 3 21.70 24.92 17.94
N LYS A 4 22.32 25.38 16.84
CA LYS A 4 22.02 24.88 15.49
C LYS A 4 22.22 23.36 15.38
N THR A 5 23.24 22.82 16.04
CA THR A 5 23.50 21.37 16.06
C THR A 5 22.50 20.59 16.91
N GLY A 6 21.95 21.20 17.97
CA GLY A 6 20.93 20.57 18.81
C GLY A 6 19.57 20.47 18.10
N LEU A 7 19.12 21.56 17.47
CA LEU A 7 17.84 21.57 16.77
C LEU A 7 17.84 20.66 15.54
N SER A 8 18.91 20.66 14.73
CA SER A 8 19.05 19.73 13.61
C SER A 8 19.05 18.27 14.06
N LYS A 9 19.64 17.96 15.22
CA LYS A 9 19.60 16.62 15.80
C LYS A 9 18.17 16.23 16.21
N ASN A 10 17.45 17.10 16.91
CA ASN A 10 16.05 16.85 17.29
C ASN A 10 15.15 16.72 16.06
N LEU A 11 15.38 17.52 15.02
CA LEU A 11 14.66 17.43 13.75
C LEU A 11 14.91 16.07 13.09
N ARG A 12 16.17 15.62 13.05
CA ARG A 12 16.52 14.29 12.54
C ARG A 12 15.83 13.18 13.34
N GLU A 13 15.85 13.23 14.66
CA GLU A 13 15.19 12.24 15.52
C GLU A 13 13.67 12.22 15.30
N PHE A 14 13.06 13.41 15.18
CA PHE A 14 11.64 13.56 14.86
C PHE A 14 11.29 12.92 13.51
N PHE A 15 12.04 13.22 12.45
CA PHE A 15 11.79 12.62 11.14
C PHE A 15 12.08 11.11 11.13
N LEU A 16 13.09 10.61 11.85
CA LEU A 16 13.28 9.17 12.00
C LEU A 16 12.07 8.49 12.63
N ALA A 17 11.48 9.11 13.67
CA ALA A 17 10.27 8.59 14.30
C ALA A 17 9.05 8.63 13.35
N LEU A 18 8.88 9.72 12.59
CA LEU A 18 7.83 9.80 11.56
C LEU A 18 8.02 8.77 10.45
N LEU A 19 9.25 8.56 9.97
CA LEU A 19 9.54 7.58 8.93
C LEU A 19 9.34 6.13 9.43
N ALA A 20 9.59 5.88 10.72
CA ALA A 20 9.39 4.55 11.32
C ALA A 20 7.90 4.13 11.40
N ILE A 21 6.98 5.10 11.35
CA ILE A 21 5.54 4.84 11.30
C ILE A 21 4.98 4.82 9.88
N LEU A 22 5.81 4.92 8.84
CA LEU A 22 5.33 4.73 7.47
C LEU A 22 4.99 3.25 7.23
N PRO A 23 3.92 2.97 6.45
CA PRO A 23 3.60 1.61 6.02
C PRO A 23 4.82 0.94 5.37
N SER A 24 5.61 1.66 4.58
CA SER A 24 6.82 1.14 3.91
C SER A 24 7.91 0.59 4.84
N ARG A 25 7.82 0.86 6.15
CA ARG A 25 8.79 0.42 7.17
C ARG A 25 8.17 -0.42 8.27
N ASN A 26 6.84 -0.48 8.38
CA ASN A 26 6.16 -1.16 9.48
C ASN A 26 4.93 -1.94 9.02
N ARG A 27 5.00 -3.28 9.11
CA ARG A 27 3.94 -4.20 8.65
C ARG A 27 2.62 -4.05 9.42
N VAL A 28 2.67 -3.68 10.71
CA VAL A 28 1.45 -3.39 11.49
C VAL A 28 0.76 -2.16 10.91
N ILE A 29 1.53 -1.10 10.61
CA ILE A 29 0.97 0.09 9.97
C ILE A 29 0.42 -0.23 8.58
N GLN A 30 1.08 -1.08 7.78
CA GLN A 30 0.54 -1.52 6.49
C GLN A 30 -0.84 -2.16 6.63
N ILE A 31 -1.02 -3.03 7.62
CA ILE A 31 -2.32 -3.68 7.90
C ILE A 31 -3.37 -2.64 8.27
N LEU A 32 -3.06 -1.78 9.25
CA LEU A 32 -3.98 -0.74 9.69
C LEU A 32 -4.38 0.20 8.53
N ARG A 33 -3.41 0.59 7.72
CA ARG A 33 -3.63 1.47 6.57
C ARG A 33 -4.48 0.82 5.50
N LEU A 34 -4.22 -0.44 5.15
CA LEU A 34 -5.05 -1.17 4.18
C LEU A 34 -6.48 -1.34 4.68
N LEU A 35 -6.68 -1.71 5.94
CA LEU A 35 -8.02 -1.84 6.51
C LEU A 35 -8.76 -0.50 6.57
N TYR A 36 -8.03 0.59 6.84
CA TYR A 36 -8.59 1.95 6.82
C TYR A 36 -9.05 2.35 5.41
N GLU A 37 -8.19 2.17 4.38
CA GLU A 37 -8.49 2.56 2.99
C GLU A 37 -9.60 1.71 2.36
N THR A 38 -9.65 0.42 2.69
CA THR A 38 -10.60 -0.54 2.09
C THR A 38 -11.94 -0.61 2.82
N GLY A 39 -11.99 -0.19 4.09
CA GLY A 39 -13.13 -0.42 4.98
C GLY A 39 -13.30 -1.87 5.44
N GLY A 40 -12.47 -2.79 4.93
CA GLY A 40 -12.46 -4.20 5.29
C GLY A 40 -11.94 -5.09 4.17
N ILE A 41 -11.36 -6.22 4.56
CA ILE A 41 -10.79 -7.22 3.66
C ILE A 41 -11.37 -8.58 4.05
N ASP A 42 -11.77 -9.41 3.08
CA ASP A 42 -12.22 -10.76 3.40
C ASP A 42 -11.09 -11.56 4.09
N ILE A 43 -11.45 -12.42 5.03
CA ILE A 43 -10.47 -13.09 5.89
C ILE A 43 -9.52 -14.02 5.12
N THR A 44 -9.97 -14.55 3.99
CA THR A 44 -9.15 -15.44 3.15
C THR A 44 -8.07 -14.63 2.46
N SER A 45 -8.43 -13.54 1.78
CA SER A 45 -7.47 -12.64 1.14
C SER A 45 -6.56 -11.98 2.15
N PHE A 46 -7.07 -11.58 3.33
CA PHE A 46 -6.25 -11.02 4.40
C PHE A 46 -5.16 -12.00 4.83
N ARG A 47 -5.51 -13.26 5.10
CA ARG A 47 -4.56 -14.30 5.48
C ARG A 47 -3.56 -14.62 4.35
N GLN A 48 -3.99 -14.53 3.09
CA GLN A 48 -3.10 -14.72 1.94
C GLN A 48 -2.08 -13.58 1.82
N MET A 49 -2.50 -12.33 1.96
CA MET A 49 -1.62 -11.14 1.89
C MET A 49 -0.65 -11.05 3.07
N PHE A 50 -1.06 -11.50 4.25
CA PHE A 50 -0.28 -11.39 5.50
C PHE A 50 0.13 -12.75 6.08
N ARG A 51 0.43 -13.73 5.21
CA ARG A 51 0.99 -15.03 5.65
C ARG A 51 2.20 -14.81 6.55
N GLY A 52 2.20 -15.46 7.72
CA GLY A 52 3.25 -15.34 8.73
C GLY A 52 3.04 -14.23 9.78
N VAL A 53 2.05 -13.36 9.61
CA VAL A 53 1.62 -12.39 10.65
C VAL A 53 0.56 -12.99 11.58
N VAL A 54 -0.07 -14.09 11.15
CA VAL A 54 -1.11 -14.82 11.89
C VAL A 54 -0.47 -15.67 12.99
N ASP A 55 -0.04 -14.99 14.05
CA ASP A 55 0.37 -15.57 15.33
C ASP A 55 -0.58 -15.04 16.42
N PRO A 56 -1.00 -15.87 17.41
CA PRO A 56 -1.92 -15.44 18.47
C PRO A 56 -1.51 -14.15 19.20
N HIS A 57 -0.22 -13.91 19.39
CA HIS A 57 0.28 -12.70 20.03
C HIS A 57 0.13 -11.46 19.15
N VAL A 58 0.32 -11.60 17.84
CA VAL A 58 0.10 -10.51 16.89
C VAL A 58 -1.38 -10.21 16.77
N ASP A 59 -2.23 -11.24 16.72
CA ASP A 59 -3.69 -11.08 16.70
C ASP A 59 -4.20 -10.35 17.95
N GLU A 60 -3.66 -10.64 19.14
CA GLU A 60 -4.00 -9.90 20.37
C GLU A 60 -3.64 -8.41 20.26
N VAL A 61 -2.43 -8.09 19.76
CA VAL A 61 -1.98 -6.71 19.58
C VAL A 61 -2.83 -5.98 18.55
N LEU A 62 -3.10 -6.61 17.40
CA LEU A 62 -3.99 -6.06 16.37
C LEU A 62 -5.41 -5.83 16.92
N GLY A 63 -5.91 -6.76 17.74
CA GLY A 63 -7.18 -6.62 18.46
C GLY A 63 -7.21 -5.39 19.37
N LYS A 64 -6.14 -5.15 20.15
CA LYS A 64 -6.00 -3.94 20.99
C LYS A 64 -5.89 -2.64 20.17
N LEU A 65 -5.33 -2.73 18.97
CA LEU A 65 -5.32 -1.63 18.00
C LEU A 65 -6.69 -1.40 17.34
N GLY A 66 -7.65 -2.30 17.54
CA GLY A 66 -9.02 -2.18 17.03
C GLY A 66 -9.29 -2.94 15.74
N VAL A 67 -8.41 -3.84 15.33
CA VAL A 67 -8.70 -4.81 14.26
C VAL A 67 -9.65 -5.87 14.79
N TYR A 68 -10.69 -6.20 14.03
CA TYR A 68 -11.67 -7.20 14.42
C TYR A 68 -12.23 -7.91 13.20
N ILE A 69 -12.83 -9.08 13.41
CA ILE A 69 -13.51 -9.84 12.37
C ILE A 69 -15.02 -9.63 12.53
N ASP A 70 -15.66 -9.14 11.47
CA ASP A 70 -17.11 -9.07 11.34
C ASP A 70 -17.56 -10.07 10.27
N LYS A 71 -18.16 -11.17 10.72
CA LYS A 71 -18.46 -12.36 9.91
C LYS A 71 -17.18 -12.93 9.30
N ASP A 72 -16.93 -12.65 8.02
CA ASP A 72 -15.76 -13.12 7.26
C ASP A 72 -14.91 -11.95 6.74
N THR A 73 -15.09 -10.74 7.30
CA THR A 73 -14.35 -9.55 6.90
C THR A 73 -13.54 -9.03 8.07
N VAL A 74 -12.22 -8.94 7.88
CA VAL A 74 -11.30 -8.25 8.78
C VAL A 74 -11.51 -6.75 8.59
N LYS A 75 -11.77 -6.03 9.68
CA LYS A 75 -12.09 -4.59 9.67
C LYS A 75 -11.28 -3.86 10.74
N LEU A 76 -11.21 -2.54 10.57
CA LEU A 76 -10.66 -1.64 11.57
C LEU A 76 -11.79 -0.84 12.23
N LYS A 77 -11.85 -0.87 13.57
CA LYS A 77 -12.90 -0.17 14.32
C LYS A 77 -12.70 1.33 14.20
N TYR A 78 -13.76 2.04 13.81
CA TYR A 78 -13.77 3.51 13.74
C TYR A 78 -13.33 4.13 15.08
N MET A 79 -12.47 5.15 15.01
CA MET A 79 -11.90 5.85 16.18
C MET A 79 -11.14 4.96 17.18
N SER A 80 -10.75 3.74 16.79
CA SER A 80 -9.77 2.97 17.55
C SER A 80 -8.37 3.57 17.42
N LEU A 81 -7.44 3.14 18.29
CA LEU A 81 -6.05 3.59 18.21
C LEU A 81 -5.44 3.31 16.83
N GLY A 82 -5.68 2.14 16.27
CA GLY A 82 -5.21 1.79 14.93
C GLY A 82 -5.84 2.64 13.83
N TRP A 83 -7.12 3.03 13.98
CA TRP A 83 -7.79 3.95 13.05
C TRP A 83 -7.14 5.33 13.08
N ILE A 84 -6.88 5.87 14.27
CA ILE A 84 -6.23 7.18 14.44
C ILE A 84 -4.81 7.16 13.87
N ILE A 85 -4.05 6.08 14.09
CA ILE A 85 -2.72 5.92 13.52
C ILE A 85 -2.77 5.84 12.00
N ALA A 86 -3.73 5.10 11.44
CA ALA A 86 -3.89 4.99 9.99
C ALA A 86 -4.34 6.31 9.35
N ASP A 87 -5.12 7.12 10.06
CA ASP A 87 -5.55 8.45 9.63
C ASP A 87 -4.42 9.48 9.68
N LEU A 88 -3.59 9.45 10.72
CA LEU A 88 -2.37 10.28 10.82
C LEU A 88 -1.46 10.12 9.60
N TYR A 89 -1.49 8.96 8.93
CA TYR A 89 -0.76 8.78 7.69
C TYR A 89 -1.24 9.69 6.56
N ASN A 90 -2.52 10.06 6.50
CA ASN A 90 -3.01 11.06 5.54
C ASN A 90 -2.31 12.40 5.76
N ASP A 91 -2.22 12.85 7.02
CA ASP A 91 -1.54 14.10 7.37
C ASP A 91 -0.05 14.03 7.04
N ILE A 92 0.61 12.91 7.33
CA ILE A 92 2.03 12.69 6.98
C ILE A 92 2.22 12.71 5.47
N PHE A 93 1.31 12.07 4.74
CA PHE A 93 1.34 12.03 3.30
C PHE A 93 1.23 13.43 2.71
N ASP A 94 0.21 14.19 3.11
CA ASP A 94 -0.01 15.56 2.62
C ASP A 94 1.16 16.47 3.00
N PHE A 95 1.69 16.32 4.21
CA PHE A 95 2.84 17.06 4.70
C PHE A 95 4.11 16.78 3.89
N LEU A 96 4.32 15.51 3.49
CA LEU A 96 5.48 15.08 2.73
C LEU A 96 5.26 15.07 1.22
N ASN A 97 4.07 15.36 0.70
CA ASN A 97 3.79 15.34 -0.74
C ASN A 97 4.50 16.47 -1.52
N ASN A 98 5.11 17.43 -0.84
CA ASN A 98 5.82 18.54 -1.47
C ASN A 98 7.32 18.25 -1.63
N ASP A 99 7.78 18.10 -2.87
CA ASP A 99 9.19 17.82 -3.22
C ASP A 99 10.19 18.85 -2.66
N ASP A 100 9.87 20.14 -2.74
CA ASP A 100 10.73 21.21 -2.22
C ASP A 100 10.84 21.13 -0.69
N PHE A 101 9.73 20.81 -0.02
CA PHE A 101 9.72 20.59 1.42
C PHE A 101 10.53 19.36 1.81
N ARG A 102 10.35 18.22 1.14
CA ARG A 102 11.16 17.00 1.38
C ARG A 102 12.64 17.30 1.22
N ARG A 103 13.05 18.00 0.15
CA ARG A 103 14.44 18.42 -0.06
C ARG A 103 14.98 19.25 1.09
N LYS A 104 14.25 20.29 1.54
CA LYS A 104 14.67 21.15 2.66
C LYS A 104 14.82 20.37 3.96
N VAL A 105 13.90 19.45 4.23
CA VAL A 105 14.00 18.57 5.41
C VAL A 105 15.20 17.65 5.28
N SER A 106 15.43 17.05 4.11
CA SER A 106 16.58 16.19 3.86
C SER A 106 17.90 16.94 4.12
N GLU A 107 18.04 18.16 3.62
CA GLU A 107 19.20 19.02 3.87
C GLU A 107 19.37 19.36 5.37
N ALA A 108 18.27 19.68 6.07
CA ALA A 108 18.31 20.08 7.48
C ALA A 108 18.55 18.93 8.46
N SER A 109 18.07 17.73 8.12
CA SER A 109 18.13 16.52 8.97
C SER A 109 19.26 15.55 8.59
N GLY A 110 19.81 15.68 7.38
CA GLY A 110 20.75 14.72 6.80
C GLY A 110 20.13 13.34 6.56
N LEU A 111 18.82 13.28 6.37
CA LEU A 111 18.08 12.07 6.02
C LEU A 111 17.65 12.15 4.56
N ASP A 112 17.47 11.00 3.92
CA ASP A 112 16.76 10.94 2.64
C ASP A 112 15.27 10.74 2.94
N ILE A 113 14.48 11.79 2.75
CA ILE A 113 13.03 11.77 3.01
C ILE A 113 12.33 11.24 1.75
N PRO A 114 11.73 10.03 1.80
CA PRO A 114 11.11 9.43 0.62
C PRO A 114 9.79 10.11 0.27
N ASP A 115 9.33 9.88 -0.95
CA ASP A 115 7.96 10.16 -1.36
C ASP A 115 7.02 9.08 -0.76
N PRO A 116 6.11 9.43 0.17
CA PRO A 116 5.22 8.47 0.81
C PRO A 116 4.21 7.84 -0.16
N LEU A 117 3.84 8.51 -1.25
CA LEU A 117 2.99 7.93 -2.30
C LEU A 117 3.73 6.87 -3.06
N GLU A 118 4.94 7.20 -3.51
CA GLU A 118 5.77 6.29 -4.26
C GLU A 118 6.04 5.02 -3.44
N GLU A 119 6.36 5.18 -2.16
CA GLU A 119 6.55 4.03 -1.26
C GLU A 119 5.26 3.25 -0.99
N TRP A 120 4.11 3.92 -0.89
CA TRP A 120 2.86 3.22 -0.63
C TRP A 120 2.39 2.40 -1.83
N ILE A 121 2.51 2.96 -3.04
CA ILE A 121 2.27 2.24 -4.29
C ILE A 121 3.22 1.05 -4.39
N TYR A 122 4.50 1.23 -4.08
CA TYR A 122 5.49 0.14 -4.05
C TYR A 122 5.02 -1.01 -3.15
N ILE A 123 4.59 -0.73 -1.92
CA ILE A 123 4.16 -1.78 -0.97
C ILE A 123 2.91 -2.51 -1.45
N LYS A 124 1.94 -1.81 -2.04
CA LYS A 124 0.74 -2.42 -2.61
C LYS A 124 1.10 -3.37 -3.74
N LEU A 125 1.93 -2.93 -4.68
CA LEU A 125 2.43 -3.77 -5.77
C LEU A 125 3.24 -4.96 -5.25
N ASP A 126 4.12 -4.74 -4.27
CA ASP A 126 4.98 -5.77 -3.69
C ASP A 126 4.12 -6.84 -2.99
N THR A 127 3.06 -6.41 -2.30
CA THR A 127 2.09 -7.31 -1.66
C THR A 127 1.34 -8.14 -2.70
N ALA A 128 0.91 -7.54 -3.83
CA ALA A 128 0.28 -8.29 -4.91
C ALA A 128 1.24 -9.30 -5.58
N PHE A 129 2.48 -8.88 -5.84
CA PHE A 129 3.44 -9.66 -6.63
C PHE A 129 4.15 -10.75 -5.86
N LYS A 130 4.21 -10.64 -4.52
CA LYS A 130 4.76 -11.69 -3.65
C LYS A 130 3.75 -12.79 -3.32
N ASP A 131 2.50 -12.68 -3.75
CA ASP A 131 1.56 -13.78 -3.61
C ASP A 131 2.07 -14.99 -4.39
N PRO A 132 2.29 -16.15 -3.74
CA PRO A 132 2.91 -17.31 -4.38
C PRO A 132 1.99 -18.01 -5.40
N VAL A 133 0.69 -17.70 -5.39
CA VAL A 133 -0.31 -18.31 -6.27
C VAL A 133 -0.63 -17.37 -7.44
N HIS A 134 -0.81 -16.08 -7.17
CA HIS A 134 -1.33 -15.12 -8.13
C HIS A 134 -0.34 -14.03 -8.54
N GLY A 135 0.85 -13.97 -7.93
CA GLY A 135 1.80 -12.87 -8.09
C GLY A 135 2.27 -12.64 -9.52
N GLU A 136 2.64 -13.70 -10.27
CA GLU A 136 3.08 -13.55 -11.67
C GLU A 136 1.96 -13.06 -12.58
N ASN A 137 0.74 -13.58 -12.40
CA ASN A 137 -0.40 -13.15 -13.18
C ASN A 137 -0.81 -11.70 -12.82
N ALA A 138 -0.66 -11.28 -11.55
CA ALA A 138 -0.86 -9.90 -11.15
C ALA A 138 0.11 -8.94 -11.86
N LYS A 139 1.37 -9.34 -12.08
CA LYS A 139 2.33 -8.54 -12.88
C LYS A 139 1.87 -8.39 -14.33
N ILE A 140 1.36 -9.47 -14.94
CA ILE A 140 0.81 -9.44 -16.30
C ILE A 140 -0.35 -8.44 -16.38
N VAL A 141 -1.32 -8.54 -15.47
CA VAL A 141 -2.47 -7.62 -15.43
C VAL A 141 -2.01 -6.18 -15.24
N MET A 142 -1.09 -5.90 -14.31
CA MET A 142 -0.59 -4.54 -14.08
C MET A 142 0.15 -3.97 -15.29
N LYS A 143 0.90 -4.79 -16.04
CA LYS A 143 1.55 -4.37 -17.28
C LYS A 143 0.55 -4.02 -18.38
N GLU A 144 -0.52 -4.80 -18.52
CA GLU A 144 -1.58 -4.49 -19.48
C GLU A 144 -2.35 -3.22 -19.10
N LEU A 145 -2.65 -3.07 -17.80
CA LEU A 145 -3.28 -1.87 -17.25
C LEU A 145 -2.41 -0.63 -17.44
N LEU A 146 -1.08 -0.76 -17.36
CA LEU A 146 -0.19 0.35 -17.68
C LEU A 146 -0.36 0.77 -19.15
N ASN A 147 -0.49 -0.18 -20.08
CA ASN A 147 -0.64 0.15 -21.50
C ASN A 147 -2.01 0.75 -21.85
N LYS A 148 -3.11 0.18 -21.32
CA LYS A 148 -4.47 0.50 -21.78
C LYS A 148 -5.36 1.16 -20.73
N THR A 149 -4.90 1.33 -19.48
CA THR A 149 -5.68 1.79 -18.29
C THR A 149 -6.86 0.91 -17.88
N SER A 150 -7.34 0.03 -18.76
CA SER A 150 -8.38 -0.97 -18.49
C SER A 150 -8.16 -2.20 -19.36
N ILE A 151 -8.62 -3.35 -18.88
CA ILE A 151 -8.59 -4.64 -19.58
C ILE A 151 -9.79 -5.49 -19.17
N THR A 152 -10.38 -6.19 -20.12
CA THR A 152 -11.48 -7.14 -19.86
C THR A 152 -10.95 -8.51 -19.43
N ILE A 153 -11.76 -9.28 -18.71
CA ILE A 153 -11.44 -10.68 -18.38
C ILE A 153 -11.20 -11.51 -19.65
N ASN A 154 -11.96 -11.26 -20.73
CA ASN A 154 -11.76 -11.95 -22.01
C ASN A 154 -10.38 -11.69 -22.61
N GLU A 155 -9.91 -10.43 -22.60
CA GLU A 155 -8.55 -10.10 -23.06
C GLU A 155 -7.46 -10.76 -22.21
N LEU A 156 -7.70 -10.96 -20.90
CA LEU A 156 -6.78 -11.69 -20.04
C LEU A 156 -6.76 -13.20 -20.34
N ILE A 157 -7.90 -13.76 -20.71
CA ILE A 157 -8.00 -15.17 -21.13
C ILE A 157 -7.26 -15.40 -22.44
N GLU A 158 -7.37 -14.47 -23.39
CA GLU A 158 -6.58 -14.50 -24.63
C GLU A 158 -5.06 -14.43 -24.38
N LYS A 159 -4.66 -13.89 -23.22
CA LYS A 159 -3.26 -13.85 -22.74
C LYS A 159 -2.86 -15.08 -21.90
N GLY A 160 -3.74 -16.07 -21.78
CA GLY A 160 -3.43 -17.36 -21.16
C GLY A 160 -3.83 -17.49 -19.69
N LEU A 161 -4.51 -16.50 -19.09
CA LEU A 161 -5.10 -16.65 -17.75
C LEU A 161 -6.38 -17.47 -17.84
N ASN A 162 -6.67 -18.30 -16.84
CA ASN A 162 -8.01 -18.87 -16.75
C ASN A 162 -9.01 -17.85 -16.18
N VAL A 163 -10.30 -18.06 -16.47
CA VAL A 163 -11.38 -17.14 -16.06
C VAL A 163 -11.32 -16.86 -14.56
N GLY A 164 -11.26 -17.91 -13.72
CA GLY A 164 -11.26 -17.78 -12.27
C GLY A 164 -10.08 -16.98 -11.74
N GLU A 165 -8.88 -17.24 -12.25
CA GLU A 165 -7.67 -16.50 -11.92
C GLU A 165 -7.79 -15.02 -12.27
N ALA A 166 -8.31 -14.69 -13.46
CA ALA A 166 -8.48 -13.31 -13.87
C ALA A 166 -9.41 -12.53 -12.93
N TYR A 167 -10.52 -13.15 -12.49
CA TYR A 167 -11.41 -12.56 -11.49
C TYR A 167 -10.71 -12.38 -10.14
N VAL A 168 -10.01 -13.41 -9.65
CA VAL A 168 -9.30 -13.35 -8.36
C VAL A 168 -8.23 -12.26 -8.37
N ILE A 169 -7.46 -12.11 -9.45
CA ILE A 169 -6.45 -11.06 -9.57
C ILE A 169 -7.12 -9.68 -9.60
N GLY A 170 -8.22 -9.53 -10.32
CA GLY A 170 -9.02 -8.30 -10.30
C GLY A 170 -9.43 -7.91 -8.89
N ASP A 171 -9.91 -8.87 -8.10
CA ASP A 171 -10.33 -8.65 -6.71
C ASP A 171 -9.15 -8.35 -5.77
N VAL A 172 -8.00 -9.00 -5.95
CA VAL A 172 -6.77 -8.70 -5.20
C VAL A 172 -6.28 -7.28 -5.48
N LEU A 173 -6.18 -6.90 -6.75
CA LEU A 173 -5.75 -5.55 -7.14
C LEU A 173 -6.75 -4.48 -6.68
N LYS A 174 -8.05 -4.77 -6.72
CA LYS A 174 -9.10 -3.92 -6.16
C LYS A 174 -8.96 -3.75 -4.65
N THR A 175 -8.75 -4.83 -3.93
CA THR A 175 -8.54 -4.82 -2.47
C THR A 175 -7.32 -3.98 -2.09
N LEU A 176 -6.28 -3.99 -2.90
CA LEU A 176 -5.09 -3.17 -2.69
C LEU A 176 -5.26 -1.71 -3.16
N GLY A 177 -6.41 -1.34 -3.73
CA GLY A 177 -6.67 -0.01 -4.30
C GLY A 177 -5.82 0.30 -5.54
N LEU A 178 -5.23 -0.72 -6.17
CA LEU A 178 -4.46 -0.59 -7.41
C LEU A 178 -5.38 -0.56 -8.63
N ALA A 179 -6.54 -1.18 -8.52
CA ALA A 179 -7.52 -1.26 -9.61
C ALA A 179 -8.96 -1.08 -9.10
N GLU A 180 -9.87 -0.85 -10.03
CA GLU A 180 -11.29 -1.13 -9.89
C GLU A 180 -11.59 -2.45 -10.62
N HIS A 181 -12.52 -3.23 -10.09
CA HIS A 181 -13.00 -4.45 -10.72
C HIS A 181 -14.53 -4.46 -10.67
N ILE A 182 -15.14 -4.30 -11.85
CA ILE A 182 -16.58 -4.10 -12.06
C ILE A 182 -16.98 -4.84 -13.35
N ASP A 183 -17.97 -5.72 -13.26
CA ASP A 183 -18.59 -6.40 -14.41
C ASP A 183 -17.59 -7.07 -15.39
N GLY A 184 -16.54 -7.71 -14.87
CA GLY A 184 -15.52 -8.37 -15.68
C GLY A 184 -14.56 -7.41 -16.40
N ILE A 185 -14.47 -6.17 -15.93
CA ILE A 185 -13.51 -5.18 -16.38
C ILE A 185 -12.62 -4.81 -15.20
N ILE A 186 -11.31 -4.88 -15.41
CA ILE A 186 -10.29 -4.40 -14.48
C ILE A 186 -9.77 -3.07 -15.02
N ARG A 187 -9.76 -2.02 -14.19
CA ARG A 187 -9.31 -0.67 -14.56
C ARG A 187 -8.32 -0.16 -13.53
N LEU A 188 -7.29 0.60 -13.92
CA LEU A 188 -6.44 1.31 -12.95
C LEU A 188 -7.30 2.20 -12.05
N SER A 189 -6.97 2.24 -10.76
CA SER A 189 -7.67 3.14 -9.84
C SER A 189 -7.44 4.60 -10.23
N PRO A 190 -8.40 5.50 -9.97
CA PRO A 190 -8.26 6.93 -10.29
C PRO A 190 -6.96 7.54 -9.77
N GLN A 191 -6.56 7.18 -8.54
CA GLN A 191 -5.31 7.63 -7.93
C GLN A 191 -4.08 7.23 -8.77
N LEU A 192 -4.03 6.01 -9.32
CA LEU A 192 -2.92 5.57 -10.15
C LEU A 192 -2.95 6.17 -11.56
N ILE A 193 -4.13 6.51 -12.07
CA ILE A 193 -4.26 7.24 -13.35
C ILE A 193 -3.66 8.64 -13.21
N GLU A 194 -3.95 9.34 -12.10
CA GLU A 194 -3.40 10.67 -11.81
C GLU A 194 -1.89 10.63 -11.55
N ASN A 195 -1.38 9.53 -10.99
CA ASN A 195 0.03 9.35 -10.60
C ASN A 195 0.71 8.27 -11.46
N ARG A 196 0.44 8.28 -12.76
CA ARG A 196 0.90 7.24 -13.70
C ARG A 196 2.43 7.14 -13.76
N ASP A 197 3.13 8.25 -13.71
CA ASP A 197 4.59 8.31 -13.68
C ASP A 197 5.17 7.62 -12.44
N VAL A 198 4.52 7.78 -11.27
CA VAL A 198 4.88 7.10 -10.03
C VAL A 198 4.68 5.59 -10.16
N LEU A 199 3.58 5.16 -10.78
CA LEU A 199 3.33 3.75 -11.08
C LEU A 199 4.40 3.17 -12.01
N GLU A 200 4.73 3.88 -13.10
CA GLU A 200 5.76 3.47 -14.07
C GLU A 200 7.13 3.32 -13.42
N ARG A 201 7.55 4.27 -12.57
CA ARG A 201 8.80 4.17 -11.81
C ARG A 201 8.83 2.95 -10.90
N ASN A 202 7.73 2.67 -10.19
CA ASN A 202 7.64 1.53 -9.30
C ASN A 202 7.69 0.18 -10.03
N LEU A 203 6.93 0.04 -11.13
CA LEU A 203 6.96 -1.17 -11.94
C LEU A 203 8.36 -1.40 -12.52
N LYS A 204 9.01 -0.35 -13.03
CA LYS A 204 10.40 -0.41 -13.50
C LYS A 204 11.37 -0.82 -12.39
N ARG A 205 11.23 -0.26 -11.17
CA ARG A 205 12.03 -0.63 -9.99
C ARG A 205 11.86 -2.11 -9.64
N MET A 206 10.70 -2.69 -9.92
CA MET A 206 10.40 -4.11 -9.71
C MET A 206 10.79 -5.00 -10.90
N GLY A 207 11.42 -4.45 -11.94
CA GLY A 207 11.81 -5.20 -13.14
C GLY A 207 10.66 -5.52 -14.08
N ILE A 208 9.55 -4.79 -13.98
CA ILE A 208 8.36 -4.91 -14.84
C ILE A 208 8.37 -3.73 -15.81
N SER A 209 8.75 -4.03 -17.05
CA SER A 209 8.78 -3.10 -18.20
C SER A 209 7.79 -3.53 -19.27
#